data_AF-A0A2H3E4B6-F1
#
_entry.id   AF-A0A2H3E4B6-F1
#
_cell.length_a   1.000
_cell.length_b   1.000
_cell.length_c   1.000
_cell.angle_alpha   90.00
_cell.angle_beta   90.00
_cell.angle_gamma   90.00
#
_symmetry.space_group_name_H-M   'P 1'
#
loop_
_entity.id
_entity.type
_entity.pdbx_description
1 polymer ?
#
loop_
_entity_poly.entity_id
_entity_poly.type
_entity_poly.pdbx_seq_one_letter_code
_entity_poly.pdbx_strand_id
1 'polypeptide(L)'
;MTSDLVLPGQPIPLPRGPVPCLGRGIYTKDDQVRASLVGSPHYDGSTLMISRVKPHPPAPNSLVLGSVTRLSPVQALLSISVVDGIPLPLGEEFTGVIRSQDVRATEKDKVKIGDCFRGGDVVRGQVISLGDARSYFISTARNDLGVIFATSEAGATMEPVSWVSMRCTRTGKIEKRKCAKPEGL
;
A
#
# COMPACT_ATOMS: atom_id res chain seq x y z
N MET A 1 -19.15 -15.26 13.57
CA MET A 1 -18.31 -14.13 13.12
C MET A 1 -18.83 -13.68 11.76
N THR A 2 -20.04 -13.12 11.71
CA THR A 2 -20.65 -12.61 10.48
C THR A 2 -19.92 -11.34 10.09
N SER A 3 -19.30 -11.35 8.92
CA SER A 3 -18.63 -10.20 8.33
C SER A 3 -19.57 -8.98 8.30
N ASP A 4 -19.18 -7.89 8.96
CA ASP A 4 -19.87 -6.58 9.01
C ASP A 4 -19.89 -5.86 7.64
N LEU A 5 -19.84 -6.59 6.53
CA LEU A 5 -19.89 -6.03 5.18
C LEU A 5 -21.33 -6.06 4.69
N VAL A 6 -21.88 -4.89 4.40
CA VAL A 6 -23.19 -4.75 3.76
C VAL A 6 -23.03 -4.43 2.28
N LEU A 7 -23.92 -4.97 1.46
CA LEU A 7 -24.03 -4.72 0.04
C LEU A 7 -25.10 -3.67 -0.25
N PRO A 8 -24.99 -2.92 -1.37
CA PRO A 8 -26.04 -2.02 -1.83
C PRO A 8 -27.41 -2.72 -1.87
N GLY A 9 -28.39 -2.13 -1.20
CA GLY A 9 -29.76 -2.64 -1.07
C GLY A 9 -30.03 -3.48 0.17
N GLN A 10 -29.00 -3.97 0.88
CA GLN A 10 -29.20 -4.71 2.13
C GLN A 10 -29.70 -3.80 3.25
N PRO A 11 -30.63 -4.30 4.09
CA PRO A 11 -31.07 -3.60 5.29
C PRO A 11 -29.94 -3.58 6.33
N ILE A 12 -29.76 -2.44 6.99
CA ILE A 12 -28.80 -2.27 8.07
C ILE A 12 -29.57 -2.34 9.41
N PRO A 13 -29.27 -3.32 10.27
CA PRO A 13 -29.93 -3.40 11.57
C PRO A 13 -29.51 -2.21 12.44
N LEU A 14 -30.49 -1.42 12.86
CA LEU A 14 -30.27 -0.32 13.81
C LEU A 14 -30.24 -0.85 15.25
N PRO A 15 -29.36 -0.34 16.12
CA PRO A 15 -29.38 -0.66 17.54
C PRO A 15 -30.69 -0.19 18.17
N ARG A 16 -31.13 -0.88 19.24
CA ARG A 16 -32.27 -0.45 20.05
C ARG A 16 -31.85 0.80 20.82
N GLY A 17 -32.16 1.99 20.30
CA GLY A 17 -31.73 3.27 20.84
C GLY A 17 -32.27 4.46 20.03
N PRO A 18 -31.79 5.70 20.29
CA PRO A 18 -32.18 6.86 19.50
C PRO A 18 -31.83 6.64 18.02
N VAL A 19 -32.76 7.02 17.13
CA VAL A 19 -32.58 6.86 15.68
C VAL A 19 -31.35 7.68 15.27
N PRO A 20 -30.30 7.06 14.72
CA PRO A 20 -29.11 7.79 14.34
C PRO A 20 -29.38 8.67 13.12
N CYS A 21 -28.63 9.77 12.99
CA CYS A 21 -28.64 10.55 11.77
C CYS A 21 -28.08 9.68 10.63
N LEU A 22 -28.76 9.63 9.49
CA LEU A 22 -28.28 8.85 8.34
C LEU A 22 -27.30 9.69 7.52
N GLY A 23 -26.06 9.22 7.45
CA GLY A 23 -24.99 9.85 6.69
C GLY A 23 -24.81 9.23 5.31
N ARG A 24 -23.64 9.50 4.72
CA ARG A 24 -23.30 9.04 3.36
C ARG A 24 -23.31 7.51 3.28
N GLY A 25 -23.77 6.99 2.15
CA GLY A 25 -23.76 5.54 1.88
C GLY A 25 -24.95 4.79 2.45
N ILE A 26 -25.94 5.50 2.99
CA ILE A 26 -27.15 4.95 3.61
C ILE A 26 -28.36 5.74 3.11
N TYR A 27 -29.50 5.05 2.93
CA TYR A 27 -30.76 5.68 2.57
C TYR A 27 -31.94 4.95 3.23
N THR A 28 -33.09 5.61 3.31
CA THR A 28 -34.33 5.01 3.82
C THR A 28 -35.23 4.65 2.65
N LYS A 29 -35.75 3.43 2.65
CA LYS A 29 -36.80 2.99 1.73
C LYS A 29 -37.74 2.02 2.47
N ASP A 30 -39.03 2.24 2.35
CA ASP A 30 -40.08 1.44 3.00
C ASP A 30 -39.88 1.36 4.54
N ASP A 31 -39.57 2.49 5.17
CA ASP A 31 -39.22 2.62 6.60
C ASP A 31 -38.05 1.74 7.07
N GLN A 32 -37.26 1.20 6.13
CA GLN A 32 -36.06 0.44 6.42
C GLN A 32 -34.81 1.22 5.98
N VAL A 33 -33.85 1.29 6.89
CA VAL A 33 -32.51 1.83 6.61
C VAL A 33 -31.73 0.79 5.81
N ARG A 34 -31.22 1.20 4.65
CA ARG A 34 -30.52 0.34 3.71
C ARG A 34 -29.18 0.94 3.29
N ALA A 35 -28.23 0.07 2.98
CA ALA A 35 -26.95 0.47 2.42
C ALA A 35 -27.12 0.90 0.95
N SER A 36 -26.54 2.02 0.55
CA SER A 36 -26.36 2.38 -0.87
C SER A 36 -24.97 2.05 -1.40
N LEU A 37 -24.01 1.73 -0.50
CA LEU A 37 -22.63 1.41 -0.81
C LEU A 37 -22.23 0.07 -0.20
N VAL A 38 -21.22 -0.58 -0.81
CA VAL A 38 -20.54 -1.72 -0.19
C VAL A 38 -19.62 -1.19 0.92
N GLY A 39 -19.66 -1.80 2.10
CA GLY A 39 -18.71 -1.50 3.17
C GLY A 39 -19.23 -1.86 4.55
N SER A 40 -18.47 -1.49 5.57
CA SER A 40 -18.90 -1.67 6.96
C SER A 40 -19.53 -0.39 7.51
N PRO A 41 -20.79 -0.45 7.98
CA PRO A 41 -21.44 0.70 8.59
C PRO A 41 -20.74 1.01 9.92
N HIS A 42 -20.37 2.27 10.11
CA HIS A 42 -19.77 2.76 11.35
C HIS A 42 -20.45 4.06 11.78
N TYR A 43 -20.33 4.35 13.07
CA TYR A 43 -20.82 5.58 13.66
C TYR A 43 -19.71 6.62 13.66
N ASP A 44 -19.96 7.76 13.03
CA ASP A 44 -19.19 8.98 13.21
C ASP A 44 -20.01 9.93 14.10
N GLY A 45 -19.74 9.90 15.41
CA GLY A 45 -20.59 10.53 16.42
C GLY A 45 -22.00 9.94 16.45
N SER A 46 -23.03 10.77 16.21
CA SER A 46 -24.43 10.35 16.12
C SER A 46 -24.87 9.95 14.71
N THR A 47 -23.95 9.96 13.74
CA THR A 47 -24.27 9.71 12.33
C THR A 47 -23.82 8.31 11.93
N LEU A 48 -24.76 7.49 11.46
CA LEU A 48 -24.47 6.18 10.87
C LEU A 48 -24.11 6.38 9.40
N MET A 49 -22.95 5.90 8.96
CA MET A 49 -22.52 6.03 7.57
C MET A 49 -21.71 4.84 7.07
N ILE A 50 -21.68 4.69 5.74
CA ILE A 50 -20.78 3.77 5.04
C ILE A 50 -19.82 4.63 4.23
N SER A 51 -18.59 4.72 4.71
CA SER A 51 -17.53 5.45 4.02
C SER A 51 -17.06 4.64 2.82
N ARG A 52 -17.20 5.22 1.63
CA ARG A 52 -16.30 4.86 0.53
C ARG A 52 -14.90 5.25 0.97
N VAL A 53 -13.96 4.29 0.99
CA VAL A 53 -12.54 4.62 0.98
C VAL A 53 -12.35 5.46 -0.29
N LYS A 54 -12.12 6.76 -0.12
CA LYS A 54 -11.84 7.62 -1.27
C LYS A 54 -10.43 7.26 -1.74
N PRO A 55 -10.18 7.12 -3.05
CA PRO A 55 -8.81 7.08 -3.55
C PRO A 55 -8.08 8.30 -3.00
N HIS A 56 -7.00 8.06 -2.27
CA HIS A 56 -6.06 9.10 -1.88
C HIS A 56 -4.94 9.08 -2.92
N PRO A 57 -5.00 9.94 -3.96
CA PRO A 57 -3.97 9.94 -4.98
C PRO A 57 -2.64 10.40 -4.35
N PRO A 58 -1.52 9.72 -4.66
CA PRO A 58 -0.23 10.11 -4.13
C PRO A 58 0.19 11.49 -4.64
N ALA A 59 0.59 12.35 -3.71
CA ALA A 59 1.14 13.67 -4.00
C ALA A 59 2.69 13.63 -4.03
N PRO A 60 3.35 14.63 -4.61
CA PRO A 60 4.78 14.80 -4.43
C PRO A 60 5.13 14.83 -2.94
N ASN A 61 6.17 14.09 -2.55
CA ASN A 61 6.65 13.83 -1.21
C ASN A 61 5.83 12.84 -0.36
N SER A 62 4.70 12.32 -0.84
CA SER A 62 3.96 11.24 -0.16
C SER A 62 4.80 9.98 -0.01
N LEU A 63 4.64 9.29 1.10
CA LEU A 63 5.25 7.99 1.37
C LEU A 63 4.31 6.89 0.90
N VAL A 64 4.81 6.03 0.03
CA VAL A 64 4.02 4.97 -0.58
C VAL A 64 4.61 3.61 -0.26
N LEU A 65 3.72 2.63 -0.08
CA LEU A 65 4.07 1.21 -0.09
C LEU A 65 3.52 0.59 -1.36
N GLY A 66 4.37 -0.17 -2.02
CA GLY A 66 3.98 -0.90 -3.21
C GLY A 66 4.73 -2.21 -3.37
N SER A 67 4.13 -3.13 -4.10
CA SER A 67 4.74 -4.40 -4.47
C SER A 67 5.41 -4.28 -5.84
N VAL A 68 6.61 -4.84 -5.99
CA VAL A 68 7.34 -4.85 -7.25
C VAL A 68 6.65 -5.82 -8.21
N THR A 69 6.11 -5.30 -9.31
CA THR A 69 5.38 -6.09 -10.31
C THR A 69 6.29 -6.52 -11.46
N ARG A 70 7.18 -5.64 -11.91
CA ARG A 70 8.10 -5.91 -13.02
C ARG A 70 9.44 -5.24 -12.80
N LEU A 71 10.49 -5.88 -13.30
CA LEU A 71 11.85 -5.39 -13.23
C LEU A 71 12.45 -5.25 -14.62
N SER A 72 13.21 -4.20 -14.81
CA SER A 72 14.04 -3.95 -15.98
C SER A 72 15.43 -3.51 -15.49
N PRO A 73 16.49 -3.61 -16.31
CA PRO A 73 17.83 -3.21 -15.90
C PRO A 73 17.92 -1.75 -15.41
N VAL A 74 17.09 -0.87 -15.98
CA VAL A 74 17.10 0.58 -15.74
C VAL A 74 16.02 1.03 -14.75
N GLN A 75 14.96 0.23 -14.55
CA GLN A 75 13.81 0.63 -13.74
C GLN A 75 13.07 -0.56 -13.11
N ALA A 76 12.41 -0.31 -11.99
CA ALA A 76 11.48 -1.21 -11.34
C ALA A 76 10.07 -0.62 -11.37
N LEU A 77 9.09 -1.40 -11.84
CA LEU A 77 7.68 -1.03 -11.74
C LEU A 77 7.08 -1.60 -10.46
N LEU A 78 6.27 -0.78 -9.80
CA LEU A 78 5.59 -1.13 -8.56
C LEU A 78 4.09 -0.88 -8.70
N SER A 79 3.30 -1.72 -8.06
CA SER A 79 1.90 -1.45 -7.78
C SER A 79 1.79 -0.86 -6.39
N ILE A 80 1.37 0.41 -6.30
CA ILE A 80 1.18 1.14 -5.06
C ILE A 80 -0.17 0.74 -4.48
N SER A 81 -0.16 0.27 -3.23
CA SER A 81 -1.35 -0.14 -2.49
C SER A 81 -1.62 0.72 -1.25
N VAL A 82 -0.62 1.45 -0.75
CA VAL A 82 -0.76 2.31 0.44
C VAL A 82 -0.11 3.66 0.16
N VAL A 83 -0.81 4.74 0.52
CA VAL A 83 -0.33 6.13 0.40
C VAL A 83 -0.47 6.81 1.75
N ASP A 84 0.62 7.33 2.29
CA ASP A 84 0.69 8.02 3.60
C ASP A 84 0.05 7.23 4.76
N GLY A 85 0.23 5.90 4.74
CA GLY A 85 -0.33 4.98 5.73
C GLY A 85 -1.81 4.62 5.51
N ILE A 86 -2.45 5.20 4.50
CA ILE A 86 -3.84 4.93 4.14
C ILE A 86 -3.85 3.88 3.01
N PRO A 87 -4.41 2.67 3.24
CA PRO A 87 -4.53 1.67 2.19
C PRO A 87 -5.56 2.13 1.15
N LEU A 88 -5.24 1.89 -0.12
CA LEU A 88 -6.14 2.16 -1.23
C LEU A 88 -7.31 1.17 -1.26
N PRO A 89 -8.46 1.57 -1.84
CA PRO A 89 -9.58 0.66 -2.03
C PRO A 89 -9.18 -0.56 -2.85
N LEU A 90 -9.83 -1.70 -2.57
CA LEU A 90 -9.58 -2.94 -3.31
C LEU A 90 -9.86 -2.73 -4.81
N GLY A 91 -8.88 -2.99 -5.67
CA GLY A 91 -8.97 -2.84 -7.12
C GLY A 91 -8.56 -1.47 -7.66
N GLU A 92 -8.22 -0.51 -6.79
CA GLU A 92 -7.57 0.74 -7.20
C GLU A 92 -6.07 0.68 -6.85
N GLU A 93 -5.24 0.53 -7.88
CA GLU A 93 -3.79 0.50 -7.75
C GLU A 93 -3.17 1.61 -8.60
N PHE A 94 -2.22 2.35 -8.03
CA PHE A 94 -1.43 3.30 -8.80
C PHE A 94 -0.12 2.65 -9.24
N THR A 95 0.31 2.95 -10.47
CA THR A 95 1.60 2.45 -10.96
C THR A 95 2.73 3.39 -10.53
N GLY A 96 3.74 2.85 -9.87
CA GLY A 96 4.97 3.54 -9.52
C GLY A 96 6.15 3.05 -10.35
N VAL A 97 7.13 3.92 -10.60
CA VAL A 97 8.40 3.58 -11.24
C VAL A 97 9.56 4.10 -10.42
N ILE A 98 10.49 3.20 -10.08
CA ILE A 98 11.79 3.54 -9.49
C ILE A 98 12.85 3.37 -10.56
N ARG A 99 13.52 4.45 -10.95
CA ARG A 99 14.65 4.42 -11.90
C ARG A 99 15.95 4.13 -11.15
N SER A 100 16.95 3.59 -11.84
CA SER A 100 18.27 3.28 -11.28
C SER A 100 18.91 4.47 -10.53
N GLN A 101 18.77 5.67 -11.08
CA GLN A 101 19.28 6.92 -10.50
C GLN A 101 18.57 7.39 -9.22
N ASP A 102 17.35 6.87 -8.96
CA ASP A 102 16.51 7.24 -7.83
C ASP A 102 16.57 6.21 -6.69
N VAL A 103 17.43 5.19 -6.80
CA VAL A 103 17.58 4.12 -5.81
C VAL A 103 18.48 4.51 -4.65
N ARG A 104 19.61 5.17 -4.89
CA ARG A 104 20.57 5.57 -3.84
C ARG A 104 20.89 7.05 -3.96
N ALA A 105 21.14 7.71 -2.83
CA ALA A 105 21.62 9.09 -2.83
C ALA A 105 23.03 9.20 -3.42
N THR A 106 23.88 8.21 -3.13
CA THR A 106 25.28 8.12 -3.57
C THR A 106 25.50 6.95 -4.55
N GLU A 107 26.56 7.02 -5.34
CA GLU A 107 26.96 5.97 -6.30
C GLU A 107 25.86 5.52 -7.28
N LYS A 108 25.07 6.47 -7.80
CA LYS A 108 23.93 6.21 -8.70
C LYS A 108 24.30 5.37 -9.93
N ASP A 109 25.50 5.56 -10.47
CA ASP A 109 25.97 4.86 -11.68
C ASP A 109 26.30 3.38 -11.47
N LYS A 110 26.54 2.96 -10.22
CA LYS A 110 26.86 1.56 -9.88
C LYS A 110 25.63 0.76 -9.48
N VAL A 111 24.46 1.40 -9.36
CA VAL A 111 23.23 0.74 -8.91
C VAL A 111 22.74 -0.22 -9.98
N LYS A 112 22.62 -1.49 -9.60
CA LYS A 112 21.91 -2.52 -10.38
C LYS A 112 20.54 -2.78 -9.77
N ILE A 113 19.48 -2.59 -10.56
CA ILE A 113 18.10 -2.80 -10.10
C ILE A 113 17.88 -4.23 -9.57
N GLY A 114 18.41 -5.24 -10.26
CA GLY A 114 18.28 -6.64 -9.84
C GLY A 114 19.00 -7.00 -8.53
N ASP A 115 19.97 -6.20 -8.09
CA ASP A 115 20.62 -6.35 -6.79
C ASP A 115 19.84 -5.61 -5.67
N CYS A 116 18.92 -4.72 -6.04
CA CYS A 116 18.17 -3.89 -5.10
C CYS A 116 16.76 -4.43 -4.82
N PHE A 117 16.09 -4.95 -5.86
CA PHE A 117 14.69 -5.35 -5.83
C PHE A 117 14.48 -6.68 -6.58
N ARG A 118 13.53 -7.49 -6.11
CA ARG A 118 12.98 -8.65 -6.82
C ARG A 118 11.46 -8.53 -6.99
N GLY A 119 10.92 -9.27 -7.95
CA GLY A 119 9.47 -9.34 -8.15
C GLY A 119 8.77 -9.89 -6.92
N GLY A 120 7.68 -9.25 -6.51
CA GLY A 120 6.93 -9.58 -5.29
C GLY A 120 7.44 -8.89 -4.01
N ASP A 121 8.54 -8.16 -4.06
CA ASP A 121 9.02 -7.40 -2.91
C ASP A 121 8.09 -6.25 -2.56
N VAL A 122 7.91 -6.01 -1.26
CA VAL A 122 7.22 -4.80 -0.79
C VAL A 122 8.26 -3.74 -0.50
N VAL A 123 8.11 -2.61 -1.17
CA VAL A 123 9.04 -1.48 -1.14
C VAL A 123 8.34 -0.27 -0.58
N ARG A 124 8.99 0.39 0.37
CA ARG A 124 8.66 1.73 0.83
C ARG A 124 9.44 2.75 0.03
N GLY A 125 8.74 3.70 -0.58
CA GLY A 125 9.34 4.75 -1.38
C GLY A 125 8.67 6.10 -1.16
N GLN A 126 9.30 7.15 -1.65
CA GLN A 126 8.76 8.51 -1.63
C GLN A 126 8.47 8.96 -3.05
N VAL A 127 7.29 9.50 -3.30
CA VAL A 127 6.92 10.03 -4.60
C VAL A 127 7.68 11.34 -4.84
N ILE A 128 8.45 11.42 -5.93
CA ILE A 128 9.20 12.62 -6.30
C ILE A 128 8.45 13.48 -7.32
N SER A 129 7.68 12.83 -8.19
CA SER A 129 6.90 13.49 -9.23
C SER A 129 5.78 12.58 -9.69
N LEU A 130 4.72 13.20 -10.23
CA LEU A 130 3.62 12.52 -10.90
C LEU A 130 4.08 11.79 -12.17
N GLY A 131 5.30 12.07 -12.65
CA GLY A 131 5.91 11.39 -13.79
C GLY A 131 5.11 11.59 -15.07
N ASP A 132 4.70 10.48 -15.68
CA ASP A 132 3.96 10.42 -16.94
C ASP A 132 2.47 10.20 -16.66
N ALA A 133 1.59 10.33 -17.67
CA ALA A 133 0.13 10.28 -17.53
C ALA A 133 -0.45 9.02 -16.82
N ARG A 134 0.36 7.99 -16.54
CA ARG A 134 -0.05 6.74 -15.88
C ARG A 134 0.88 6.25 -14.77
N SER A 135 2.00 6.91 -14.49
CA SER A 135 2.98 6.36 -13.54
C SER A 135 3.74 7.41 -12.73
N TYR A 136 3.70 7.24 -11.41
CA TYR A 136 4.40 8.08 -10.45
C TYR A 136 5.87 7.73 -10.38
N PHE A 137 6.75 8.73 -10.37
CA PHE A 137 8.16 8.50 -10.08
C PHE A 137 8.38 8.43 -8.59
N ILE A 138 9.02 7.33 -8.16
CA ILE A 138 9.31 7.01 -6.77
C ILE A 138 10.82 6.99 -6.58
N SER A 139 11.28 7.61 -5.50
CA SER A 139 12.66 7.50 -5.03
C SER A 139 12.74 6.64 -3.78
N THR A 140 13.81 5.86 -3.70
CA THR A 140 14.21 5.12 -2.50
C THR A 140 15.57 5.59 -1.97
N ALA A 141 16.04 6.78 -2.40
CA ALA A 141 17.38 7.26 -2.12
C ALA A 141 17.71 7.42 -0.63
N ARG A 142 16.70 7.58 0.24
CA ARG A 142 16.89 7.68 1.70
C ARG A 142 17.16 6.30 2.34
N ASN A 143 17.64 6.32 3.58
CA ASN A 143 18.00 5.11 4.33
C ASN A 143 16.78 4.37 4.91
N ASP A 144 15.71 5.09 5.20
CA ASP A 144 14.43 4.58 5.68
C ASP A 144 13.50 4.09 4.55
N LEU A 145 13.93 4.28 3.30
CA LEU A 145 13.21 3.84 2.10
C LEU A 145 13.93 2.65 1.45
N GLY A 146 13.18 1.71 0.91
CA GLY A 146 13.70 0.47 0.36
C GLY A 146 12.77 -0.71 0.59
N VAL A 147 13.29 -1.92 0.43
CA VAL A 147 12.58 -3.17 0.68
C VAL A 147 12.31 -3.29 2.17
N ILE A 148 11.04 -3.40 2.52
CA ILE A 148 10.56 -3.64 3.89
C ILE A 148 10.17 -5.10 4.11
N PHE A 149 9.74 -5.78 3.05
CA PHE A 149 9.34 -7.18 3.09
C PHE A 149 9.77 -7.87 1.80
N ALA A 150 10.36 -9.04 1.95
CA ALA A 150 10.83 -9.87 0.86
C ALA A 150 10.55 -11.35 1.13
N THR A 151 10.25 -12.05 0.06
CA THR A 151 10.09 -13.51 0.06
C THR A 151 11.30 -14.12 -0.63
N SER A 152 11.94 -15.09 0.04
CA SER A 152 13.05 -15.86 -0.54
C SER A 152 12.55 -16.82 -1.63
N GLU A 153 13.46 -17.35 -2.44
CA GLU A 153 13.13 -18.42 -3.43
C GLU A 153 12.52 -19.66 -2.78
N ALA A 154 12.82 -19.88 -1.50
CA ALA A 154 12.25 -20.96 -0.70
C ALA A 154 10.77 -20.69 -0.29
N GLY A 155 10.24 -19.49 -0.52
CA GLY A 155 8.91 -19.08 -0.05
C GLY A 155 8.87 -18.69 1.43
N ALA A 156 10.03 -18.57 2.09
CA ALA A 156 10.11 -18.08 3.46
C ALA A 156 10.36 -16.57 3.49
N THR A 157 9.88 -15.90 4.54
CA THR A 157 10.16 -14.49 4.80
C THR A 157 11.66 -14.28 5.01
N MET A 158 12.14 -13.11 4.58
CA MET A 158 13.53 -12.72 4.74
C MET A 158 13.69 -11.64 5.80
N GLU A 159 14.81 -11.68 6.52
CA GLU A 159 15.17 -10.69 7.53
C GLU A 159 16.31 -9.80 7.02
N PRO A 160 16.23 -8.47 7.22
CA PRO A 160 17.33 -7.57 6.87
C PRO A 160 18.52 -7.81 7.78
N VAL A 161 19.67 -8.18 7.19
CA VAL A 161 20.94 -8.36 7.92
C VAL A 161 21.82 -7.12 7.78
N SER A 162 21.75 -6.46 6.63
CA SER A 162 22.47 -5.21 6.37
C SER A 162 21.68 -4.31 5.43
N TRP A 163 22.19 -3.10 5.16
CA TRP A 163 21.63 -2.16 4.18
C TRP A 163 21.52 -2.72 2.75
N VAL A 164 22.27 -3.79 2.44
CA VAL A 164 22.40 -4.35 1.07
C VAL A 164 22.03 -5.84 1.02
N SER A 165 21.70 -6.46 2.15
CA SER A 165 21.46 -7.90 2.20
C SER A 165 20.36 -8.32 3.18
N MET A 166 19.55 -9.27 2.71
CA MET A 166 18.56 -9.98 3.52
C MET A 166 18.94 -11.46 3.62
N ARG A 167 18.59 -12.12 4.73
CA ARG A 167 18.82 -13.55 4.95
C ARG A 167 17.48 -14.28 5.01
N CYS A 168 17.41 -15.41 4.31
CA CYS A 168 16.28 -16.32 4.39
C CYS A 168 16.29 -17.02 5.75
N THR A 169 15.18 -16.96 6.49
CA THR A 169 15.02 -17.60 7.82
C THR A 169 15.08 -19.12 7.75
N ARG A 170 14.66 -19.72 6.63
CA ARG A 170 14.61 -21.18 6.47
C ARG A 170 15.91 -21.80 5.95
N THR A 171 16.60 -21.13 5.02
CA THR A 171 17.78 -21.68 4.34
C THR A 171 19.10 -21.03 4.77
N GLY A 172 19.04 -19.90 5.47
CA GLY A 172 20.22 -19.11 5.83
C GLY A 172 20.89 -18.41 4.64
N LYS A 173 20.40 -18.59 3.41
CA LYS A 173 20.96 -17.96 2.21
C LYS A 173 20.79 -16.44 2.29
N ILE A 174 21.84 -15.74 1.89
CA ILE A 174 21.89 -14.27 1.85
C ILE A 174 21.61 -13.83 0.41
N GLU A 175 20.61 -12.98 0.24
CA GLU A 175 20.29 -12.34 -1.04
C GLU A 175 20.51 -10.83 -0.94
N LYS A 176 20.92 -10.22 -2.05
CA LYS A 176 21.10 -8.77 -2.12
C LYS A 176 19.75 -8.08 -2.30
N ARG A 177 19.49 -7.07 -1.47
CA ARG A 177 18.32 -6.17 -1.54
C ARG A 177 18.67 -4.81 -0.96
N LYS A 178 18.05 -3.73 -1.42
CA LYS A 178 18.17 -2.43 -0.75
C LYS A 178 17.22 -2.40 0.45
N CYS A 179 17.72 -2.71 1.64
CA CYS A 179 16.89 -2.79 2.83
C CYS A 179 16.56 -1.39 3.37
N ALA A 180 15.30 -1.17 3.73
CA ALA A 180 14.89 0.01 4.49
C ALA A 180 15.28 -0.16 5.97
N LYS A 181 15.61 0.93 6.67
CA LYS A 181 15.73 0.90 8.13
C LYS A 181 14.36 0.54 8.73
N PRO A 182 14.24 -0.49 9.60
CA PRO A 182 13.00 -0.75 10.32
C PRO A 182 12.67 0.44 11.24
N GLU A 183 11.41 0.85 11.29
CA GLU A 183 10.95 1.83 12.28
C GLU A 183 10.82 1.14 13.65
N GLY A 184 11.48 1.70 14.67
CA GLY A 184 11.43 1.18 16.04
C GLY A 184 12.69 0.46 16.55
N LEU A 185 13.84 0.66 15.89
CA LEU A 185 15.17 0.18 16.33
C LEU A 185 16.21 1.32 16.41
#